data_AF-A0A970EK89-F1
#
_entry.id   AF-A0A970EK89-F1
#
_cell.length_a   1.000
_cell.length_b   1.000
_cell.length_c   1.000
_cell.angle_alpha   90.00
_cell.angle_beta   90.00
_cell.angle_gamma   90.00
#
_symmetry.space_group_name_H-M   'P 1'
#
loop_
_entity.id
_entity.type
_entity.pdbx_description
1 polymer ?
#
loop_
_entity_poly.entity_id
_entity_poly.type
_entity_poly.pdbx_seq_one_letter_code
_entity_poly.pdbx_strand_id
1 'polypeptide(L)'
;SNGSIYYLDSLKVTEAYGTREESYFKGRLDANYYYGTQWDLVNGGINTVILEKHGDVVKNIVPGRFRDSYQKAMVAVGDQGFGLYYVKDINAPEEVIVLTEEFVYDVKFVSEGKIVFTTKKYDYQDNRFYLHLVDSSGKLKNKFEVNGASICLMPDGTTGFINGPDWQQVDFAAEKLLPPSTEILEPEENEKTKISRILRAAMSLLYDYQLKGKKNLPELKNFFTDTYTPHQYAYTDMVLLFQQDIPNPINTYMMKMKLKKYETNFTYDAASVIIGIELKTPNGETENLDYALELVKNEENWLITGFSTFPTSPERQEVEKVARETIAAIQKGEIFPDKLIPPEIEVGQIQFWRSGINHLATTAQSANLVKVLLQSENRQELYELILEKSVQGTWKPTALNRLK
;
A
#
# COMPACT_ATOMS: atom_id res chain seq x y z
N SER A 1 12.39 5.73 -7.52
CA SER A 1 13.04 6.65 -8.49
C SER A 1 14.38 6.02 -8.86
N ASN A 2 14.64 5.86 -10.16
CA ASN A 2 15.92 5.37 -10.64
C ASN A 2 16.95 6.47 -10.40
N GLY A 3 17.96 6.17 -9.57
CA GLY A 3 18.95 7.15 -9.16
C GLY A 3 20.04 7.31 -10.21
N SER A 4 20.18 8.51 -10.76
CA SER A 4 21.40 8.88 -11.47
C SER A 4 22.50 9.16 -10.45
N ILE A 5 23.69 8.60 -10.68
CA ILE A 5 24.91 8.82 -9.90
C ILE A 5 25.67 9.96 -10.55
N TYR A 6 25.94 11.00 -9.77
CA TYR A 6 26.69 12.17 -10.21
C TYR A 6 28.12 12.10 -9.64
N TYR A 7 29.08 11.85 -10.51
CA TYR A 7 30.50 11.95 -10.17
C TYR A 7 30.92 13.40 -10.37
N LEU A 8 30.93 14.17 -9.27
CA LEU A 8 31.19 15.62 -9.31
C LEU A 8 32.60 15.94 -9.82
N ASP A 9 33.60 15.12 -9.49
CA ASP A 9 34.99 15.32 -9.91
C ASP A 9 35.19 15.11 -11.41
N SER A 10 34.39 14.22 -12.02
CA SER A 10 34.48 13.91 -13.45
C SER A 10 33.32 14.49 -14.28
N LEU A 11 32.40 15.22 -13.64
CA LEU A 11 31.14 15.71 -14.21
C LEU A 11 30.32 14.63 -14.94
N LYS A 12 30.52 13.36 -14.57
CA LYS A 12 29.91 12.22 -15.25
C LYS A 12 28.58 11.90 -14.56
N VAL A 13 27.54 11.72 -15.36
CA VAL A 13 26.27 11.15 -14.90
C VAL A 13 26.21 9.72 -15.38
N THR A 14 26.06 8.78 -14.46
CA THR A 14 25.84 7.38 -14.79
C THR A 14 24.55 6.92 -14.13
N GLU A 15 23.73 6.19 -14.85
CA GLU A 15 22.55 5.58 -14.28
C GLU A 15 22.96 4.46 -13.33
N ALA A 16 22.39 4.39 -12.11
CA ALA A 16 22.84 3.43 -11.09
C ALA A 16 22.83 1.97 -11.57
N TYR A 17 21.88 1.60 -12.44
CA TYR A 17 21.79 0.25 -13.02
C TYR A 17 22.88 -0.07 -14.07
N GLY A 18 23.62 0.94 -14.54
CA GLY A 18 24.75 0.78 -15.45
C GLY A 18 26.09 0.59 -14.74
N THR A 19 26.10 0.62 -13.40
CA THR A 19 27.31 0.47 -12.59
C THR A 19 27.38 -0.92 -11.94
N ARG A 20 28.58 -1.48 -11.84
CA ARG A 20 28.88 -2.65 -10.99
C ARG A 20 29.46 -2.21 -9.64
N GLU A 21 29.25 -0.96 -9.25
CA GLU A 21 29.77 -0.45 -7.98
C GLU A 21 28.97 -1.10 -6.83
N GLU A 22 29.68 -1.84 -6.00
CA GLU A 22 29.12 -2.48 -4.82
C GLU A 22 28.99 -1.48 -3.67
N SER A 23 29.85 -0.45 -3.63
CA SER A 23 29.94 0.54 -2.57
C SER A 23 29.61 1.95 -3.07
N TYR A 24 28.76 2.66 -2.34
CA TYR A 24 28.35 4.03 -2.65
C TYR A 24 28.70 4.98 -1.51
N PHE A 25 29.44 6.04 -1.80
CA PHE A 25 29.71 7.13 -0.86
C PHE A 25 28.42 7.88 -0.51
N LYS A 26 28.20 8.16 0.78
CA LYS A 26 26.98 8.82 1.28
C LYS A 26 27.25 10.06 2.13
N GLY A 27 28.31 10.07 2.92
CA GLY A 27 28.66 11.19 3.80
C GLY A 27 30.15 11.22 4.09
N ARG A 28 30.71 12.41 4.28
CA ARG A 28 32.12 12.55 4.64
C ARG A 28 32.28 12.33 6.15
N LEU A 29 33.16 11.42 6.56
CA LEU A 29 33.53 11.25 7.96
C LEU A 29 34.71 12.17 8.30
N ASP A 30 35.76 12.14 7.49
CA ASP A 30 36.91 13.05 7.60
C ASP A 30 37.62 13.27 6.24
N ALA A 31 38.90 13.64 6.22
CA ALA A 31 39.66 13.86 4.98
C ALA A 31 39.92 12.58 4.16
N ASN A 32 39.95 11.41 4.79
CA ASN A 32 40.33 10.15 4.18
C ASN A 32 39.22 9.11 4.22
N TYR A 33 38.21 9.29 5.09
CA TYR A 33 37.14 8.33 5.29
C TYR A 33 35.76 8.90 5.04
N TYR A 34 34.87 8.02 4.60
CA TYR A 34 33.49 8.33 4.24
C TYR A 34 32.54 7.27 4.78
N TYR A 35 31.35 7.70 5.17
CA TYR A 35 30.21 6.80 5.31
C TYR A 35 29.77 6.34 3.93
N GLY A 36 29.52 5.03 3.82
CA GLY A 36 29.06 4.40 2.59
C GLY A 36 27.95 3.41 2.83
N THR A 37 27.38 2.95 1.72
CA THR A 37 26.44 1.84 1.67
C THR A 37 26.98 0.81 0.69
N GLN A 38 27.19 -0.42 1.13
CA GLN A 38 27.65 -1.53 0.31
C GLN A 38 26.52 -2.52 0.06
N TRP A 39 26.37 -2.97 -1.18
CA TRP A 39 25.52 -4.09 -1.55
C TRP A 39 26.33 -5.38 -1.46
N ASP A 40 25.87 -6.31 -0.63
CA ASP A 40 26.38 -7.67 -0.63
C ASP A 40 25.72 -8.45 -1.77
N LEU A 41 26.42 -8.59 -2.89
CA LEU A 41 25.93 -9.31 -4.07
C LEU A 41 25.80 -10.83 -3.84
N VAL A 42 26.41 -11.38 -2.80
CA VAL A 42 26.37 -12.81 -2.48
C VAL A 42 25.10 -13.14 -1.69
N ASN A 43 24.81 -12.35 -0.67
CA ASN A 43 23.67 -12.59 0.22
C ASN A 43 22.44 -11.69 -0.09
N GLY A 44 22.58 -10.73 -1.00
CA GLY A 44 21.52 -9.79 -1.38
C GLY A 44 21.22 -8.71 -0.33
N GLY A 45 22.05 -8.60 0.72
CA GLY A 45 21.88 -7.63 1.80
C GLY A 45 22.52 -6.27 1.50
N ILE A 46 22.15 -5.26 2.27
CA ILE A 46 22.82 -3.96 2.23
C ILE A 46 23.46 -3.68 3.58
N ASN A 47 24.68 -3.15 3.57
CA ASN A 47 25.44 -2.82 4.78
C ASN A 47 25.85 -1.34 4.78
N THR A 48 25.83 -0.74 5.96
CA THR A 48 26.44 0.56 6.21
C THR A 48 27.90 0.35 6.59
N VAL A 49 28.78 1.04 5.87
CA VAL A 49 30.24 0.81 5.92
C VAL A 49 31.00 2.13 6.03
N ILE A 50 32.26 2.05 6.46
CA ILE A 50 33.25 3.11 6.31
C ILE A 50 34.13 2.76 5.12
N LEU A 51 34.18 3.69 4.16
CA LEU A 51 35.01 3.62 2.96
C LEU A 51 36.23 4.52 3.15
N GLU A 52 37.38 4.10 2.65
CA GLU A 52 38.49 5.01 2.40
C GLU A 52 38.26 5.80 1.10
N LYS A 53 39.12 6.79 0.82
CA LYS A 53 38.97 7.74 -0.28
C LYS A 53 38.88 7.07 -1.65
N HIS A 54 39.52 5.91 -1.84
CA HIS A 54 39.45 5.16 -3.09
C HIS A 54 38.28 4.17 -3.19
N GLY A 55 37.45 4.05 -2.14
CA GLY A 55 36.23 3.24 -2.16
C GLY A 55 36.38 1.85 -1.54
N ASP A 56 37.56 1.51 -1.02
CA ASP A 56 37.77 0.26 -0.29
C ASP A 56 37.08 0.30 1.07
N VAL A 57 36.43 -0.81 1.44
CA VAL A 57 35.75 -0.95 2.73
C VAL A 57 36.77 -1.17 3.84
N VAL A 58 36.82 -0.23 4.78
CA VAL A 58 37.71 -0.29 5.95
C VAL A 58 37.00 -0.91 7.15
N LYS A 59 35.68 -0.70 7.25
CA LYS A 59 34.89 -1.19 8.38
C LYS A 59 33.42 -1.42 8.00
N ASN A 60 32.88 -2.56 8.38
CA ASN A 60 31.43 -2.79 8.40
C ASN A 60 30.86 -2.30 9.74
N ILE A 61 29.80 -1.50 9.70
CA ILE A 61 29.19 -0.91 10.90
C ILE A 61 27.94 -1.70 11.29
N VAL A 62 26.89 -1.62 10.47
CA VAL A 62 25.61 -2.32 10.70
C VAL A 62 24.92 -2.66 9.37
N PRO A 63 24.05 -3.69 9.33
CA PRO A 63 23.14 -3.89 8.21
C PRO A 63 22.23 -2.68 7.97
N GLY A 64 21.82 -2.50 6.72
CA GLY A 64 20.98 -1.41 6.26
C GLY A 64 21.72 -0.26 5.58
N ARG A 65 20.96 0.75 5.19
CA ARG A 65 21.40 1.92 4.43
C ARG A 65 21.71 3.09 5.36
N PHE A 66 22.91 3.64 5.24
CA PHE A 66 23.30 4.87 5.91
C PHE A 66 22.30 5.99 5.58
N ARG A 67 21.88 6.75 6.61
CA ARG A 67 20.99 7.90 6.44
C ARG A 67 21.61 9.22 6.86
N ASP A 68 22.18 9.25 8.06
CA ASP A 68 22.72 10.49 8.62
C ASP A 68 23.75 10.21 9.72
N SER A 69 24.54 11.23 10.07
CA SER A 69 25.59 11.14 11.10
C SER A 69 25.73 12.44 11.89
N TYR A 70 26.07 12.31 13.17
CA TYR A 70 26.43 13.42 14.04
C TYR A 70 27.68 13.06 14.84
N GLN A 71 28.78 13.75 14.58
CA GLN A 71 30.10 13.42 15.14
C GLN A 71 30.46 11.94 14.85
N LYS A 72 30.62 11.13 15.90
CA LYS A 72 30.90 9.69 15.81
C LYS A 72 29.65 8.83 15.77
N ALA A 73 28.47 9.43 15.89
CA ALA A 73 27.21 8.72 15.93
C ALA A 73 26.59 8.66 14.53
N MET A 74 25.83 7.62 14.24
CA MET A 74 25.16 7.47 12.95
C MET A 74 23.83 6.73 13.07
N VAL A 75 22.97 6.93 12.07
CA VAL A 75 21.73 6.17 11.91
C VAL A 75 21.68 5.48 10.55
N ALA A 76 21.23 4.23 10.56
CA ALA A 76 20.96 3.44 9.37
C ALA A 76 19.52 2.96 9.37
N VAL A 77 18.88 3.02 8.20
CA VAL A 77 17.57 2.43 7.99
C VAL A 77 17.77 1.03 7.43
N GLY A 78 17.08 0.05 7.99
CA GLY A 78 17.19 -1.32 7.54
C GLY A 78 16.77 -1.52 6.08
N ASP A 79 16.98 -2.74 5.63
CA ASP A 79 16.65 -3.13 4.28
C ASP A 79 15.18 -2.85 3.99
N GLN A 80 14.94 -2.47 2.74
CA GLN A 80 13.60 -2.14 2.26
C GLN A 80 12.95 -0.91 2.92
N GLY A 81 13.54 -0.30 3.94
CA GLY A 81 12.98 0.85 4.65
C GLY A 81 12.39 0.49 6.02
N PHE A 82 12.46 -0.78 6.43
CA PHE A 82 11.97 -1.23 7.73
C PHE A 82 13.12 -1.28 8.74
N GLY A 83 12.87 -0.76 9.93
CA GLY A 83 13.86 -0.70 10.99
C GLY A 83 14.70 0.57 10.96
N LEU A 84 14.99 1.11 12.15
CA LEU A 84 15.93 2.20 12.35
C LEU A 84 16.95 1.82 13.43
N TYR A 85 18.22 1.84 13.04
CA TYR A 85 19.35 1.47 13.89
C TYR A 85 20.20 2.68 14.20
N TYR A 86 20.51 2.88 15.47
CA TYR A 86 21.34 3.96 15.97
C TYR A 86 22.64 3.39 16.56
N VAL A 87 23.77 3.90 16.08
CA VAL A 87 25.10 3.59 16.61
C VAL A 87 25.66 4.86 17.24
N LYS A 88 25.93 4.82 18.54
CA LYS A 88 26.41 5.99 19.31
C LYS A 88 27.84 6.38 18.98
N ASP A 89 28.70 5.38 18.79
CA ASP A 89 30.09 5.58 18.40
C ASP A 89 30.46 4.53 17.35
N ILE A 90 30.75 4.97 16.13
CA ILE A 90 31.21 4.10 15.03
C ILE A 90 32.49 3.32 15.36
N ASN A 91 33.24 3.72 16.39
CA ASN A 91 34.41 2.99 16.85
C ASN A 91 34.05 1.78 17.71
N ALA A 92 32.86 1.77 18.34
CA ALA A 92 32.28 0.68 19.13
C ALA A 92 30.90 0.26 18.57
N PRO A 93 30.85 -0.26 17.32
CA PRO A 93 29.62 -0.54 16.60
C PRO A 93 28.78 -1.70 17.17
N GLU A 94 29.33 -2.47 18.11
CA GLU A 94 28.63 -3.57 18.78
C GLU A 94 27.44 -3.11 19.63
N GLU A 95 27.39 -1.85 20.04
CA GLU A 95 26.28 -1.25 20.80
C GLU A 95 25.21 -0.63 19.88
N VAL A 96 24.55 -1.47 19.07
CA VAL A 96 23.46 -1.03 18.19
C VAL A 96 22.16 -0.87 18.97
N ILE A 97 21.54 0.32 18.89
CA ILE A 97 20.24 0.60 19.48
C ILE A 97 19.18 0.56 18.39
N VAL A 98 18.18 -0.32 18.54
CA VAL A 98 17.01 -0.37 17.65
C VAL A 98 16.01 0.69 18.11
N LEU A 99 15.78 1.71 17.28
CA LEU A 99 14.83 2.79 17.58
C LEU A 99 13.39 2.44 17.17
N THR A 100 13.22 1.67 16.10
CA THR A 100 11.93 1.13 15.65
C THR A 100 12.16 -0.03 14.69
N GLU A 101 11.17 -0.91 14.52
CA GLU A 101 11.10 -1.94 13.47
C GLU A 101 10.13 -1.55 12.33
N GLU A 102 9.42 -0.42 12.46
CA GLU A 102 8.46 0.05 11.48
C GLU A 102 9.12 0.57 10.19
N PHE A 103 8.31 0.82 9.17
CA PHE A 103 8.77 1.52 7.98
C PHE A 103 9.11 2.98 8.31
N VAL A 104 10.36 3.37 8.04
CA VAL A 104 10.89 4.71 8.27
C VAL A 104 10.80 5.51 6.98
N TYR A 105 10.03 6.60 7.01
CA TYR A 105 9.86 7.47 5.84
C TYR A 105 11.01 8.48 5.70
N ASP A 106 11.45 9.07 6.81
CA ASP A 106 12.60 9.96 6.88
C ASP A 106 13.22 9.90 8.28
N VAL A 107 14.52 10.20 8.38
CA VAL A 107 15.26 10.28 9.63
C VAL A 107 16.39 11.28 9.50
N LYS A 108 16.64 12.07 10.55
CA LYS A 108 17.74 13.05 10.61
C LYS A 108 18.27 13.20 12.04
N PHE A 109 19.54 13.57 12.15
CA PHE A 109 20.03 14.19 13.37
C PHE A 109 19.57 15.65 13.45
N VAL A 110 19.26 16.10 14.65
CA VAL A 110 18.92 17.49 14.97
C VAL A 110 19.87 18.01 16.04
N SER A 111 19.71 19.26 16.47
CA SER A 111 20.59 19.92 17.44
C SER A 111 20.89 19.03 18.66
N GLU A 112 22.11 19.09 19.17
CA GLU A 112 22.61 18.30 20.32
C GLU A 112 22.67 16.78 20.09
N GLY A 113 22.65 16.34 18.83
CA GLY A 113 22.76 14.92 18.48
C GLY A 113 21.49 14.12 18.79
N LYS A 114 20.36 14.80 19.02
CA LYS A 114 19.04 14.15 19.06
C LYS A 114 18.69 13.62 17.67
N ILE A 115 17.78 12.66 17.62
CA ILE A 115 17.35 11.99 16.38
C ILE A 115 15.86 12.20 16.21
N VAL A 116 15.44 12.52 14.99
CA VAL A 116 14.04 12.59 14.62
C VAL A 116 13.76 11.67 13.45
N PHE A 117 12.62 10.98 13.47
CA PHE A 117 12.21 10.11 12.37
C PHE A 117 10.69 10.03 12.26
N THR A 118 10.22 9.66 11.07
CA THR A 118 8.80 9.56 10.76
C THR A 118 8.36 8.12 10.48
N THR A 119 7.26 7.72 11.12
CA THR A 119 6.55 6.46 10.81
C THR A 119 5.07 6.74 10.53
N LYS A 120 4.35 5.76 9.97
CA LYS A 120 2.91 5.92 9.68
C LYS A 120 2.11 5.95 10.99
N LYS A 121 1.10 6.83 11.09
CA LYS A 121 0.04 6.67 12.10
C LYS A 121 -0.92 5.61 11.58
N TYR A 122 -1.01 4.47 12.25
CA TYR A 122 -1.94 3.38 11.89
C TYR A 122 -3.37 3.71 12.32
N ASP A 123 -3.93 4.75 11.69
CA ASP A 123 -5.32 5.16 11.81
C ASP A 123 -5.88 5.31 10.39
N TYR A 124 -7.05 4.75 10.12
CA TYR A 124 -7.66 4.84 8.80
C TYR A 124 -8.46 6.13 8.60
N GLN A 125 -8.90 6.77 9.69
CA GLN A 125 -9.64 8.02 9.65
C GLN A 125 -8.76 9.12 9.07
N ASP A 126 -7.51 9.17 9.51
CA ASP A 126 -6.54 10.20 9.16
C ASP A 126 -5.37 9.66 8.32
N ASN A 127 -4.94 10.43 7.33
CA ASN A 127 -3.69 10.14 6.61
C ASN A 127 -2.51 10.87 7.26
N ARG A 128 -2.19 10.49 8.50
CA ARG A 128 -1.17 11.15 9.32
C ARG A 128 0.05 10.25 9.57
N PHE A 129 1.09 10.88 10.11
CA PHE A 129 2.36 10.27 10.47
C PHE A 129 2.69 10.63 11.92
N TYR A 130 3.60 9.86 12.50
CA TYR A 130 4.23 10.19 13.76
C TYR A 130 5.64 10.70 13.51
N LEU A 131 5.95 11.87 14.06
CA LEU A 131 7.31 12.36 14.22
C LEU A 131 7.78 11.97 15.62
N HIS A 132 8.75 11.07 15.68
CA HIS A 132 9.38 10.63 16.93
C HIS A 132 10.62 11.47 17.19
N LEU A 133 10.77 11.97 18.41
CA LEU A 133 11.97 12.67 18.88
C LEU A 133 12.67 11.81 19.93
N VAL A 134 13.93 11.49 19.67
CA VAL A 134 14.77 10.65 20.50
C VAL A 134 15.99 11.46 20.93
N ASP A 135 16.41 11.31 22.19
CA ASP A 135 17.63 11.95 22.66
C ASP A 135 18.90 11.25 22.16
N SER A 136 20.06 11.86 22.38
CA SER A 136 21.37 11.30 22.00
C SER A 136 21.72 10.00 22.72
N SER A 137 20.95 9.58 23.74
CA SER A 137 21.11 8.27 24.36
C SER A 137 20.33 7.16 23.64
N GLY A 138 19.50 7.51 22.66
CA GLY A 138 18.60 6.59 21.97
C GLY A 138 17.24 6.43 22.66
N LYS A 139 16.91 7.28 23.65
CA LYS A 139 15.64 7.20 24.38
C LYS A 139 14.60 8.13 23.78
N LEU A 140 13.39 7.61 23.51
CA LEU A 140 12.24 8.41 23.06
C LEU A 140 11.91 9.49 24.09
N LYS A 141 11.87 10.75 23.64
CA LYS A 141 11.48 11.93 24.43
C LYS A 141 10.03 12.32 24.15
N ASN A 142 9.69 12.44 22.88
CA ASN A 142 8.39 12.95 22.47
C ASN A 142 7.93 12.30 21.15
N LYS A 143 6.63 12.39 20.89
CA LYS A 143 5.98 11.86 19.69
C LYS A 143 4.86 12.82 19.28
N PHE A 144 4.96 13.36 18.07
CA PHE A 144 4.01 14.32 17.53
C PHE A 144 3.21 13.73 16.38
N GLU A 145 1.92 14.05 16.29
CA GLU A 145 1.12 13.80 15.10
C GLU A 145 1.39 14.87 14.05
N VAL A 146 1.75 14.43 12.84
CA VAL A 146 2.13 15.32 11.74
C VAL A 146 1.49 14.87 10.43
N ASN A 147 1.37 15.78 9.47
CA ASN A 147 0.62 15.58 8.23
C ASN A 147 1.43 14.90 7.12
N GLY A 148 2.74 14.81 7.26
CA GLY A 148 3.59 14.18 6.26
C GLY A 148 4.80 13.46 6.83
N ALA A 149 5.50 12.82 5.91
CA ALA A 149 6.47 11.80 6.22
C ALA A 149 7.92 12.29 6.02
N SER A 150 8.13 13.47 5.45
CA SER A 150 9.45 14.03 5.15
C SER A 150 9.74 15.22 6.04
N ILE A 151 11.00 15.32 6.46
CA ILE A 151 11.51 16.32 7.37
C ILE A 151 12.45 17.23 6.58
N CYS A 152 12.30 18.54 6.72
CA CYS A 152 13.29 19.52 6.28
C CYS A 152 13.87 20.21 7.51
N LEU A 153 15.18 20.45 7.55
CA LEU A 153 15.85 21.07 8.70
C LEU A 153 16.45 22.41 8.30
N MET A 154 16.42 23.35 9.24
CA MET A 154 17.30 24.51 9.20
C MET A 154 18.76 24.07 9.43
N PRO A 155 19.76 24.82 8.95
CA PRO A 155 21.17 24.43 9.04
C PRO A 155 21.69 24.19 10.46
N ASP A 156 21.10 24.86 11.47
CA ASP A 156 21.44 24.70 12.88
C ASP A 156 20.82 23.43 13.52
N GLY A 157 19.90 22.77 12.82
CA GLY A 157 19.18 21.60 13.29
C GLY A 157 18.24 21.86 14.46
N THR A 158 18.02 23.11 14.91
CA THR A 158 17.11 23.39 16.04
C THR A 158 15.66 23.49 15.59
N THR A 159 15.43 23.81 14.32
CA THR A 159 14.10 23.95 13.72
C THR A 159 13.92 23.01 12.53
N GLY A 160 12.77 22.37 12.43
CA GLY A 160 12.38 21.57 11.28
C GLY A 160 10.98 21.89 10.76
N PHE A 161 10.73 21.49 9.53
CA PHE A 161 9.46 21.59 8.84
C PHE A 161 9.04 20.21 8.33
N ILE A 162 7.78 19.86 8.55
CA ILE A 162 7.19 18.63 8.04
C ILE A 162 6.45 18.93 6.76
N ASN A 163 6.71 18.12 5.72
CA ASN A 163 5.98 18.28 4.47
C ASN A 163 4.48 18.01 4.69
N GLY A 164 3.62 18.71 3.95
CA GLY A 164 2.17 18.57 4.11
C GLY A 164 1.47 19.90 3.83
N PRO A 165 0.12 19.93 3.90
CA PRO A 165 -0.66 21.13 3.65
C PRO A 165 -0.26 22.30 4.57
N ASP A 166 0.19 21.98 5.79
CA ASP A 166 0.32 22.95 6.88
C ASP A 166 1.77 23.39 7.14
N TRP A 167 2.74 22.81 6.41
CA TRP A 167 4.18 23.05 6.62
C TRP A 167 4.57 23.07 8.10
N GLN A 168 4.07 22.08 8.87
CA GLN A 168 4.13 22.12 10.32
C GLN A 168 5.56 22.31 10.80
N GLN A 169 5.77 23.32 11.64
CA GLN A 169 7.07 23.66 12.17
C GLN A 169 7.28 23.03 13.53
N VAL A 170 8.47 22.50 13.75
CA VAL A 170 8.88 21.85 15.01
C VAL A 170 10.11 22.55 15.54
N ASP A 171 10.07 22.90 16.82
CA ASP A 171 11.22 23.38 17.59
C ASP A 171 11.80 22.20 18.37
N PHE A 172 12.96 21.70 17.96
CA PHE A 172 13.64 20.54 18.55
C PHE A 172 14.43 20.89 19.82
N ALA A 173 14.76 22.17 20.01
CA ALA A 173 15.37 22.64 21.25
C ALA A 173 14.31 22.70 22.36
N ALA A 174 13.14 23.25 22.07
CA ALA A 174 12.00 23.30 23.00
C ALA A 174 11.12 22.04 22.98
N GLU A 175 11.43 21.07 22.13
CA GLU A 175 10.73 19.78 21.98
C GLU A 175 9.21 19.91 21.79
N LYS A 176 8.79 20.81 20.89
CA LYS A 176 7.37 21.11 20.66
C LYS A 176 7.04 21.38 19.19
N LEU A 177 5.81 21.04 18.84
CA LEU A 177 5.17 21.51 17.61
C LEU A 177 4.79 22.98 17.78
N LEU A 178 5.20 23.83 16.86
CA LEU A 178 4.84 25.25 16.89
C LEU A 178 3.42 25.44 16.32
N PRO A 179 2.68 26.45 16.81
CA PRO A 179 1.41 26.80 16.20
C PRO A 179 1.62 27.20 14.73
N PRO A 180 0.63 26.93 13.87
CA PRO A 180 0.73 27.27 12.47
C PRO A 180 0.91 28.78 12.28
N SER A 181 1.78 29.15 11.34
CA SER A 181 2.15 30.55 11.06
C SER A 181 1.06 31.33 10.34
N THR A 182 0.08 30.64 9.77
CA THR A 182 -1.10 31.20 9.11
C THR A 182 -2.34 30.42 9.53
N GLU A 183 -3.51 31.06 9.54
CA GLU A 183 -4.78 30.32 9.61
C GLU A 183 -4.82 29.32 8.47
N ILE A 184 -4.73 28.04 8.83
CA ILE A 184 -4.84 26.95 7.87
C ILE A 184 -6.32 26.79 7.61
N LEU A 185 -6.74 27.05 6.37
CA LEU A 185 -8.01 26.57 5.87
C LEU A 185 -7.84 25.05 5.68
N GLU A 186 -8.20 24.25 6.68
CA GLU A 186 -8.46 22.84 6.41
C GLU A 186 -9.52 22.82 5.30
N PRO A 187 -9.22 22.25 4.11
CA PRO A 187 -10.22 22.22 3.05
C PRO A 187 -11.44 21.49 3.61
N GLU A 188 -12.62 22.13 3.52
CA GLU A 188 -13.86 21.54 3.99
C GLU A 188 -13.99 20.10 3.49
N GLU A 189 -14.45 19.21 4.37
CA GLU A 189 -14.68 17.82 4.04
C GLU A 189 -15.64 17.75 2.84
N ASN A 190 -15.12 17.29 1.71
CA ASN A 190 -15.89 17.08 0.49
C ASN A 190 -16.05 15.59 0.19
N GLU A 191 -16.95 15.24 -0.72
CA GLU A 191 -17.26 13.85 -1.07
C GLU A 191 -16.01 13.05 -1.48
N LYS A 192 -15.06 13.66 -2.18
CA LYS A 192 -13.81 13.01 -2.56
C LYS A 192 -12.95 12.65 -1.34
N THR A 193 -12.91 13.50 -0.32
CA THR A 193 -12.20 13.22 0.94
C THR A 193 -12.88 12.12 1.76
N LYS A 194 -14.23 12.11 1.82
CA LYS A 194 -15.02 11.03 2.45
C LYS A 194 -14.75 9.68 1.77
N ILE A 195 -14.84 9.63 0.44
CA ILE A 195 -14.52 8.43 -0.35
C ILE A 195 -13.07 7.98 -0.10
N SER A 196 -12.11 8.91 -0.14
CA SER A 196 -10.70 8.57 0.09
C SER A 196 -10.46 7.95 1.47
N ARG A 197 -11.17 8.41 2.50
CA ARG A 197 -11.11 7.84 3.86
C ARG A 197 -11.66 6.41 3.89
N ILE A 198 -12.82 6.18 3.28
CA ILE A 198 -13.41 4.83 3.18
C ILE A 198 -12.49 3.88 2.42
N LEU A 199 -11.93 4.32 1.29
CA LEU A 199 -10.97 3.53 0.52
C LEU A 199 -9.73 3.17 1.34
N ARG A 200 -9.16 4.11 2.10
CA ARG A 200 -8.01 3.83 2.99
C ARG A 200 -8.37 2.78 4.04
N ALA A 201 -9.54 2.91 4.66
CA ALA A 201 -10.00 2.01 5.70
C ALA A 201 -10.25 0.60 5.16
N ALA A 202 -11.03 0.48 4.09
CA ALA A 202 -11.33 -0.77 3.42
C ALA A 202 -10.07 -1.52 2.98
N MET A 203 -9.14 -0.82 2.31
CA MET A 203 -7.90 -1.45 1.85
C MET A 203 -6.96 -1.79 3.00
N SER A 204 -6.91 -0.98 4.06
CA SER A 204 -6.12 -1.32 5.25
C SER A 204 -6.65 -2.59 5.91
N LEU A 205 -7.98 -2.73 6.03
CA LEU A 205 -8.63 -3.92 6.56
C LEU A 205 -8.35 -5.16 5.69
N LEU A 206 -8.46 -5.03 4.37
CA LEU A 206 -8.12 -6.09 3.42
C LEU A 206 -6.67 -6.56 3.59
N TYR A 207 -5.70 -5.64 3.60
CA TYR A 207 -4.28 -6.02 3.68
C TYR A 207 -3.82 -6.42 5.09
N ASP A 208 -4.42 -5.89 6.15
CA ASP A 208 -4.19 -6.41 7.51
C ASP A 208 -4.65 -7.86 7.61
N TYR A 209 -5.73 -8.24 6.93
CA TYR A 209 -6.09 -9.65 6.79
C TYR A 209 -5.09 -10.41 5.91
N GLN A 210 -4.90 -10.01 4.65
CA GLN A 210 -4.10 -10.78 3.68
C GLN A 210 -2.62 -10.94 4.07
N LEU A 211 -2.04 -9.96 4.78
CA LEU A 211 -0.63 -9.98 5.17
C LEU A 211 -0.43 -10.36 6.64
N LYS A 212 -1.31 -9.95 7.56
CA LYS A 212 -1.14 -10.18 9.01
C LYS A 212 -2.07 -11.25 9.58
N GLY A 213 -3.03 -11.75 8.79
CA GLY A 213 -4.06 -12.69 9.24
C GLY A 213 -5.10 -12.07 10.19
N LYS A 214 -5.20 -10.73 10.28
CA LYS A 214 -6.12 -10.07 11.22
C LYS A 214 -7.57 -10.14 10.73
N LYS A 215 -8.35 -11.06 11.28
CA LYS A 215 -9.79 -11.23 10.99
C LYS A 215 -10.63 -10.25 11.81
N ASN A 216 -10.87 -9.04 11.31
CA ASN A 216 -11.78 -8.06 11.95
C ASN A 216 -13.15 -8.01 11.25
N LEU A 217 -13.87 -9.14 11.31
CA LEU A 217 -15.18 -9.31 10.67
C LEU A 217 -16.22 -8.24 11.10
N PRO A 218 -16.32 -7.82 12.38
CA PRO A 218 -17.31 -6.82 12.78
C PRO A 218 -17.14 -5.46 12.12
N GLU A 219 -15.92 -5.11 11.68
CA GLU A 219 -15.64 -3.84 11.00
C GLU A 219 -15.97 -3.86 9.51
N LEU A 220 -16.09 -5.03 8.87
CA LEU A 220 -16.36 -5.12 7.42
C LEU A 220 -17.62 -4.33 7.01
N LYS A 221 -18.68 -4.42 7.82
CA LYS A 221 -19.96 -3.73 7.55
C LYS A 221 -19.86 -2.20 7.54
N ASN A 222 -18.78 -1.63 8.09
CA ASN A 222 -18.57 -0.19 8.11
C ASN A 222 -18.00 0.34 6.80
N PHE A 223 -17.48 -0.55 5.94
CA PHE A 223 -16.77 -0.16 4.71
C PHE A 223 -17.27 -0.90 3.46
N PHE A 224 -17.92 -2.05 3.65
CA PHE A 224 -18.43 -2.89 2.57
C PHE A 224 -19.93 -3.14 2.76
N THR A 225 -20.67 -3.14 1.66
CA THR A 225 -22.09 -3.49 1.64
C THR A 225 -22.43 -4.27 0.38
N ASP A 226 -23.55 -4.96 0.41
CA ASP A 226 -24.13 -5.62 -0.75
C ASP A 226 -25.29 -4.77 -1.32
N THR A 227 -25.44 -4.77 -2.64
CA THR A 227 -26.55 -4.11 -3.35
C THR A 227 -27.23 -5.10 -4.30
N TYR A 228 -28.49 -4.83 -4.64
CA TYR A 228 -29.29 -5.67 -5.56
C TYR A 228 -29.60 -4.96 -6.89
N THR A 229 -29.51 -3.63 -6.92
CA THR A 229 -29.76 -2.83 -8.12
C THR A 229 -28.58 -1.88 -8.37
N PRO A 230 -27.52 -2.33 -9.05
CA PRO A 230 -27.29 -3.71 -9.53
C PRO A 230 -26.75 -4.64 -8.43
N HIS A 231 -26.74 -5.95 -8.72
CA HIS A 231 -26.16 -6.96 -7.84
C HIS A 231 -24.64 -6.76 -7.71
N GLN A 232 -24.19 -6.40 -6.51
CA GLN A 232 -22.79 -6.26 -6.14
C GLN A 232 -22.64 -6.70 -4.69
N TYR A 233 -21.68 -7.57 -4.41
CA TYR A 233 -21.63 -8.37 -3.19
C TYR A 233 -20.29 -8.23 -2.45
N ALA A 234 -19.74 -7.01 -2.39
CA ALA A 234 -18.44 -6.77 -1.77
C ALA A 234 -18.37 -7.19 -0.30
N TYR A 235 -19.45 -7.04 0.48
CA TYR A 235 -19.44 -7.49 1.87
C TYR A 235 -19.36 -9.03 1.96
N THR A 236 -20.19 -9.72 1.17
CA THR A 236 -20.16 -11.19 1.09
C THR A 236 -18.80 -11.70 0.62
N ASP A 237 -18.22 -11.11 -0.43
CA ASP A 237 -16.89 -11.46 -0.95
C ASP A 237 -15.81 -11.32 0.14
N MET A 238 -15.84 -10.23 0.91
CA MET A 238 -14.89 -10.00 2.00
C MET A 238 -15.06 -10.97 3.16
N VAL A 239 -16.30 -11.33 3.52
CA VAL A 239 -16.57 -12.34 4.55
C VAL A 239 -16.02 -13.70 4.13
N LEU A 240 -16.26 -14.13 2.89
CA LEU A 240 -15.74 -15.38 2.36
C LEU A 240 -14.21 -15.38 2.29
N LEU A 241 -13.62 -14.26 1.88
CA LEU A 241 -12.16 -14.09 1.90
C LEU A 241 -11.62 -14.28 3.32
N PHE A 242 -12.23 -13.64 4.32
CA PHE A 242 -11.75 -13.65 5.72
C PHE A 242 -11.87 -15.02 6.41
N GLN A 243 -12.62 -15.96 5.84
CA GLN A 243 -12.70 -17.33 6.34
C GLN A 243 -11.45 -18.15 6.00
N GLN A 244 -10.67 -17.74 4.99
CA GLN A 244 -9.46 -18.45 4.59
C GLN A 244 -8.35 -18.27 5.64
N ASP A 245 -7.39 -19.18 5.64
CA ASP A 245 -6.20 -19.07 6.48
C ASP A 245 -5.04 -18.46 5.70
N ILE A 246 -4.30 -17.59 6.37
CA ILE A 246 -3.16 -16.89 5.78
C ILE A 246 -1.86 -17.59 6.21
N PRO A 247 -1.13 -18.21 5.28
CA PRO A 247 0.14 -18.83 5.60
C PRO A 247 1.20 -17.76 5.84
N ASN A 248 2.01 -17.93 6.90
CA ASN A 248 3.15 -17.07 7.22
C ASN A 248 2.82 -15.58 7.34
N PRO A 249 1.95 -15.18 8.29
CA PRO A 249 1.61 -13.76 8.47
C PRO A 249 2.86 -12.94 8.83
N ILE A 250 2.95 -11.75 8.25
CA ILE A 250 3.98 -10.76 8.59
C ILE A 250 3.43 -9.73 9.58
N ASN A 251 4.30 -9.09 10.34
CA ASN A 251 3.88 -8.16 11.40
C ASN A 251 3.69 -6.73 10.91
N THR A 252 4.38 -6.33 9.84
CA THR A 252 4.35 -4.94 9.33
C THR A 252 4.49 -4.90 7.82
N TYR A 253 3.95 -3.83 7.23
CA TYR A 253 4.07 -3.52 5.81
C TYR A 253 3.91 -2.02 5.60
N MET A 254 4.38 -1.54 4.45
CA MET A 254 4.15 -0.19 3.95
C MET A 254 3.16 -0.29 2.80
N MET A 255 2.11 0.53 2.86
CA MET A 255 1.12 0.64 1.80
C MET A 255 1.01 2.09 1.37
N LYS A 256 1.16 2.31 0.07
CA LYS A 256 0.89 3.58 -0.59
C LYS A 256 -0.27 3.41 -1.55
N MET A 257 -1.32 4.20 -1.34
CA MET A 257 -2.50 4.22 -2.19
C MET A 257 -2.52 5.48 -3.05
N LYS A 258 -2.87 5.33 -4.32
CA LYS A 258 -3.06 6.44 -5.27
C LYS A 258 -4.43 6.31 -5.93
N LEU A 259 -5.23 7.36 -5.86
CA LEU A 259 -6.47 7.46 -6.62
C LEU A 259 -6.11 7.78 -8.08
N LYS A 260 -6.32 6.83 -8.99
CA LYS A 260 -6.00 6.94 -10.43
C LYS A 260 -7.16 7.44 -11.26
N LYS A 261 -8.38 7.00 -10.94
CA LYS A 261 -9.63 7.42 -11.61
C LYS A 261 -10.71 7.66 -10.56
N TYR A 262 -11.57 8.64 -10.80
CA TYR A 262 -12.68 9.01 -9.94
C TYR A 262 -13.84 9.55 -10.79
N GLU A 263 -14.98 8.87 -10.72
CA GLU A 263 -16.22 9.29 -11.36
C GLU A 263 -17.35 9.19 -10.34
N THR A 264 -18.16 10.24 -10.22
CA THR A 264 -19.31 10.28 -9.31
C THR A 264 -20.58 10.51 -10.10
N ASN A 265 -21.63 9.80 -9.70
CA ASN A 265 -22.98 10.03 -10.16
C ASN A 265 -23.86 10.39 -8.95
N PHE A 266 -23.92 11.69 -8.66
CA PHE A 266 -24.67 12.23 -7.52
C PHE A 266 -26.19 12.04 -7.65
N THR A 267 -26.71 11.74 -8.83
CA THR A 267 -28.15 11.42 -9.00
C THR A 267 -28.50 10.06 -8.39
N TYR A 268 -27.56 9.12 -8.36
CA TYR A 268 -27.75 7.78 -7.82
C TYR A 268 -26.89 7.52 -6.59
N ASP A 269 -26.32 8.58 -6.00
CA ASP A 269 -25.45 8.46 -4.84
C ASP A 269 -24.36 7.40 -5.02
N ALA A 270 -23.77 7.35 -6.22
CA ALA A 270 -22.84 6.30 -6.63
C ALA A 270 -21.48 6.87 -7.05
N ALA A 271 -20.41 6.10 -6.88
CA ALA A 271 -19.08 6.43 -7.36
C ALA A 271 -18.34 5.22 -7.91
N SER A 272 -17.57 5.43 -8.98
CA SER A 272 -16.69 4.44 -9.58
C SER A 272 -15.26 4.96 -9.51
N VAL A 273 -14.36 4.21 -8.89
CA VAL A 273 -12.98 4.62 -8.67
C VAL A 273 -12.00 3.55 -9.12
N ILE A 274 -10.82 3.99 -9.55
CA ILE A 274 -9.66 3.11 -9.71
C ILE A 274 -8.58 3.59 -8.76
N ILE A 275 -8.13 2.70 -7.88
CA ILE A 275 -7.00 2.94 -7.00
C ILE A 275 -5.83 2.06 -7.40
N GLY A 276 -4.62 2.58 -7.27
CA GLY A 276 -3.39 1.79 -7.30
C GLY A 276 -2.81 1.65 -5.90
N ILE A 277 -2.41 0.45 -5.55
CA ILE A 277 -1.77 0.09 -4.30
C ILE A 277 -0.34 -0.35 -4.60
N GLU A 278 0.60 0.27 -3.89
CA GLU A 278 2.00 -0.16 -3.83
C GLU A 278 2.26 -0.68 -2.41
N LEU A 279 2.63 -1.95 -2.32
CA LEU A 279 2.98 -2.62 -1.07
C LEU A 279 4.46 -2.90 -0.99
N LYS A 280 4.95 -2.90 0.24
CA LYS A 280 6.30 -3.34 0.57
C LYS A 280 6.32 -4.07 1.90
N THR A 281 6.99 -5.21 1.95
CA THR A 281 7.21 -5.99 3.18
C THR A 281 8.66 -5.87 3.65
N PRO A 282 8.95 -6.16 4.95
CA PRO A 282 10.32 -6.24 5.46
C PRO A 282 11.21 -7.23 4.69
N ASN A 283 10.61 -8.29 4.12
CA ASN A 283 11.31 -9.33 3.38
C ASN A 283 11.68 -8.91 1.94
N GLY A 284 11.30 -7.70 1.52
CA GLY A 284 11.62 -7.17 0.19
C GLY A 284 10.62 -7.54 -0.89
N GLU A 285 9.51 -8.18 -0.54
CA GLU A 285 8.40 -8.36 -1.46
C GLU A 285 7.77 -6.99 -1.74
N THR A 286 7.60 -6.70 -3.02
CA THR A 286 6.91 -5.51 -3.49
C THR A 286 5.80 -5.93 -4.43
N GLU A 287 4.62 -5.37 -4.23
CA GLU A 287 3.47 -5.64 -5.06
C GLU A 287 2.84 -4.32 -5.51
N ASN A 288 2.42 -4.27 -6.78
CA ASN A 288 1.74 -3.13 -7.36
C ASN A 288 0.46 -3.61 -8.03
N LEU A 289 -0.67 -3.37 -7.39
CA LEU A 289 -1.99 -3.80 -7.87
C LEU A 289 -2.92 -2.61 -8.03
N ASP A 290 -3.78 -2.72 -9.03
CA ASP A 290 -4.86 -1.77 -9.24
C ASP A 290 -6.22 -2.41 -8.94
N TYR A 291 -7.11 -1.66 -8.32
CA TYR A 291 -8.47 -2.08 -8.01
C TYR A 291 -9.47 -1.11 -8.63
N ALA A 292 -10.39 -1.64 -9.43
CA ALA A 292 -11.62 -0.92 -9.76
C ALA A 292 -12.67 -1.20 -8.67
N LEU A 293 -13.21 -0.15 -8.08
CA LEU A 293 -14.15 -0.24 -6.96
C LEU A 293 -15.38 0.59 -7.28
N GLU A 294 -16.53 0.02 -6.94
CA GLU A 294 -17.82 0.68 -7.00
C GLU A 294 -18.27 1.00 -5.58
N LEU A 295 -18.87 2.18 -5.40
CA LEU A 295 -19.31 2.68 -4.11
C LEU A 295 -20.72 3.25 -4.21
N VAL A 296 -21.44 3.17 -3.11
CA VAL A 296 -22.73 3.84 -2.90
C VAL A 296 -22.68 4.67 -1.62
N LYS A 297 -23.40 5.78 -1.60
CA LYS A 297 -23.63 6.58 -0.40
C LYS A 297 -24.89 6.06 0.30
N ASN A 298 -24.74 5.69 1.56
CA ASN A 298 -25.83 5.37 2.46
C ASN A 298 -25.85 6.42 3.57
N GLU A 299 -26.90 7.25 3.60
CA GLU A 299 -26.96 8.46 4.42
C GLU A 299 -25.74 9.37 4.17
N GLU A 300 -24.84 9.51 5.14
CA GLU A 300 -23.61 10.30 5.03
C GLU A 300 -22.35 9.47 4.75
N ASN A 301 -22.47 8.14 4.68
CA ASN A 301 -21.33 7.22 4.60
C ASN A 301 -21.22 6.59 3.21
N TRP A 302 -20.02 6.58 2.66
CA TRP A 302 -19.72 5.79 1.46
C TRP A 302 -19.36 4.37 1.84
N LEU A 303 -19.82 3.41 1.06
CA LEU A 303 -19.56 1.98 1.24
C LEU A 303 -19.16 1.37 -0.10
N ILE A 304 -18.19 0.47 -0.10
CA ILE A 304 -17.78 -0.29 -1.29
C ILE A 304 -18.83 -1.38 -1.54
N THR A 305 -19.37 -1.41 -2.75
CA THR A 305 -20.40 -2.36 -3.15
C THR A 305 -19.86 -3.48 -4.03
N GLY A 306 -18.80 -3.21 -4.80
CA GLY A 306 -18.25 -4.18 -5.73
C GLY A 306 -16.79 -3.93 -6.10
N PHE A 307 -16.07 -5.02 -6.34
CA PHE A 307 -14.74 -5.00 -6.93
C PHE A 307 -14.83 -5.40 -8.39
N SER A 308 -14.46 -4.50 -9.31
CA SER A 308 -14.37 -4.76 -10.76
C SER A 308 -15.68 -5.32 -11.35
N THR A 309 -16.80 -4.71 -10.97
CA THR A 309 -18.16 -5.14 -11.37
C THR A 309 -18.76 -4.29 -12.50
N PHE A 310 -18.26 -3.07 -12.71
CA PHE A 310 -18.58 -2.19 -13.85
C PHE A 310 -20.08 -2.11 -14.21
N PRO A 311 -20.94 -1.70 -13.26
CA PRO A 311 -22.39 -1.85 -13.35
C PRO A 311 -23.03 -1.17 -14.56
N THR A 312 -22.45 -0.09 -15.04
CA THR A 312 -22.96 0.72 -16.15
C THR A 312 -22.28 0.41 -17.49
N SER A 313 -21.34 -0.54 -17.54
CA SER A 313 -20.59 -0.85 -18.75
C SER A 313 -21.43 -1.65 -19.77
N PRO A 314 -21.29 -1.39 -21.08
CA PRO A 314 -21.92 -2.22 -22.12
C PRO A 314 -21.51 -3.70 -22.02
N GLU A 315 -20.26 -3.98 -21.67
CA GLU A 315 -19.75 -5.34 -21.52
C GLU A 315 -20.45 -6.08 -20.38
N ARG A 316 -20.81 -5.39 -19.28
CA ARG A 316 -21.62 -5.98 -18.19
C ARG A 316 -22.99 -6.42 -18.65
N GLN A 317 -23.63 -5.67 -19.55
CA GLN A 317 -24.93 -6.02 -20.13
C GLN A 317 -24.81 -7.22 -21.09
N GLU A 318 -23.74 -7.26 -21.89
CA GLU A 318 -23.45 -8.39 -22.77
C GLU A 318 -23.25 -9.69 -21.98
N VAL A 319 -22.41 -9.65 -20.94
CA VAL A 319 -22.15 -10.82 -20.10
C VAL A 319 -23.41 -11.25 -19.37
N GLU A 320 -24.25 -10.33 -18.90
CA GLU A 320 -25.52 -10.70 -18.27
C GLU A 320 -26.42 -11.50 -19.22
N LYS A 321 -26.53 -11.03 -20.46
CA LYS A 321 -27.31 -11.72 -21.49
C LYS A 321 -26.76 -13.13 -21.72
N VAL A 322 -25.44 -13.26 -21.88
CA VAL A 322 -24.77 -14.56 -22.06
C VAL A 322 -25.01 -15.46 -20.85
N ALA A 323 -24.95 -14.93 -19.64
CA ALA A 323 -25.21 -15.70 -18.42
C ALA A 323 -26.65 -16.21 -18.36
N ARG A 324 -27.65 -15.38 -18.69
CA ARG A 324 -29.07 -15.79 -18.74
C ARG A 324 -29.32 -16.86 -19.81
N GLU A 325 -28.72 -16.73 -20.99
CA GLU A 325 -28.78 -17.75 -22.05
C GLU A 325 -28.12 -19.06 -21.60
N THR A 326 -26.99 -18.97 -20.89
CA THR A 326 -26.27 -20.11 -20.33
C THR A 326 -27.11 -20.83 -19.26
N ILE A 327 -27.75 -20.11 -18.35
CA ILE A 327 -28.66 -20.69 -17.34
C ILE A 327 -29.76 -21.51 -18.01
N ALA A 328 -30.42 -20.96 -19.03
CA ALA A 328 -31.48 -21.65 -19.74
C ALA A 328 -30.97 -22.93 -20.46
N ALA A 329 -29.76 -22.89 -21.00
CA ALA A 329 -29.14 -24.06 -21.64
C ALA A 329 -28.74 -25.15 -20.62
N ILE A 330 -28.26 -24.77 -19.43
CA ILE A 330 -27.98 -25.71 -18.33
C ILE A 330 -29.26 -26.40 -17.87
N GLN A 331 -30.34 -25.64 -17.68
CA GLN A 331 -31.64 -26.18 -17.24
C GLN A 331 -32.26 -27.16 -18.25
N LYS A 332 -31.90 -27.05 -19.54
CA LYS A 332 -32.27 -28.01 -20.59
C LYS A 332 -31.30 -29.19 -20.72
N GLY A 333 -30.18 -29.19 -20.00
CA GLY A 333 -29.12 -30.19 -20.11
C GLY A 333 -28.26 -30.08 -21.37
N GLU A 334 -28.28 -28.93 -22.07
CA GLU A 334 -27.52 -28.71 -23.31
C GLU A 334 -26.03 -28.47 -23.04
N ILE A 335 -25.71 -27.91 -21.87
CA ILE A 335 -24.35 -27.63 -21.41
C ILE A 335 -24.21 -28.05 -19.94
N PHE A 336 -23.02 -28.55 -19.58
CA PHE A 336 -22.76 -29.16 -18.26
C PHE A 336 -23.82 -30.20 -17.85
N PRO A 337 -24.05 -31.26 -18.64
CA PRO A 337 -25.17 -32.20 -18.43
C PRO A 337 -25.18 -32.87 -17.04
N ASP A 338 -24.01 -32.99 -16.41
CA ASP A 338 -23.87 -33.56 -15.06
C ASP A 338 -24.09 -32.54 -13.92
N LYS A 339 -24.39 -31.27 -14.25
CA LYS A 339 -24.57 -30.19 -13.27
C LYS A 339 -25.98 -29.61 -13.39
N LEU A 340 -26.80 -29.89 -12.38
CA LEU A 340 -28.16 -29.36 -12.27
C LEU A 340 -28.16 -28.09 -11.42
N ILE A 341 -28.88 -27.07 -11.90
CA ILE A 341 -29.18 -25.83 -11.16
C ILE A 341 -30.69 -25.72 -10.95
N PRO A 342 -31.16 -25.07 -9.87
CA PRO A 342 -32.58 -24.85 -9.64
C PRO A 342 -33.26 -24.09 -10.79
N PRO A 343 -34.59 -24.30 -10.98
CA PRO A 343 -35.37 -23.54 -11.97
C PRO A 343 -35.37 -22.03 -11.70
N GLU A 344 -35.41 -21.64 -10.43
CA GLU A 344 -35.52 -20.25 -9.93
C GLU A 344 -34.14 -19.67 -9.61
N ILE A 345 -33.20 -19.78 -10.55
CA ILE A 345 -31.84 -19.25 -10.40
C ILE A 345 -31.67 -17.94 -11.17
N GLU A 346 -31.09 -16.94 -10.51
CA GLU A 346 -30.89 -15.60 -11.05
C GLU A 346 -29.41 -15.23 -11.18
N VAL A 347 -29.12 -14.27 -12.05
CA VAL A 347 -27.80 -13.67 -12.20
C VAL A 347 -27.58 -12.64 -11.09
N GLY A 348 -26.65 -12.92 -10.18
CA GLY A 348 -26.21 -12.01 -9.14
C GLY A 348 -25.02 -11.14 -9.58
N GLN A 349 -23.98 -11.08 -8.75
CA GLN A 349 -22.77 -10.33 -9.05
C GLN A 349 -22.07 -10.87 -10.31
N ILE A 350 -21.61 -9.96 -11.15
CA ILE A 350 -20.68 -10.25 -12.24
C ILE A 350 -19.38 -9.50 -11.95
N GLN A 351 -18.29 -10.25 -11.84
CA GLN A 351 -16.98 -9.74 -11.52
C GLN A 351 -16.00 -10.03 -12.64
N PHE A 352 -15.27 -9.01 -13.08
CA PHE A 352 -14.36 -9.07 -14.22
C PHE A 352 -12.91 -9.30 -13.79
N TRP A 353 -12.24 -10.23 -14.47
CA TRP A 353 -10.89 -10.71 -14.14
C TRP A 353 -9.96 -10.68 -15.34
N ARG A 354 -8.66 -10.63 -15.04
CA ARG A 354 -7.54 -10.81 -15.97
C ARG A 354 -6.83 -12.11 -15.63
N SER A 355 -7.14 -13.18 -16.34
CA SER A 355 -6.57 -14.51 -16.08
C SER A 355 -5.05 -14.57 -16.23
N GLY A 356 -4.47 -13.76 -17.11
CA GLY A 356 -3.01 -13.73 -17.33
C GLY A 356 -2.18 -13.22 -16.16
N ILE A 357 -2.81 -12.54 -15.18
CA ILE A 357 -2.14 -12.05 -13.96
C ILE A 357 -2.87 -12.49 -12.68
N ASN A 358 -3.86 -13.39 -12.80
CA ASN A 358 -4.74 -13.84 -11.72
C ASN A 358 -5.23 -12.70 -10.80
N HIS A 359 -5.65 -11.58 -11.40
CA HIS A 359 -6.09 -10.39 -10.67
C HIS A 359 -7.36 -9.80 -11.30
N LEU A 360 -8.07 -8.99 -10.54
CA LEU A 360 -9.26 -8.29 -11.00
C LEU A 360 -8.95 -7.30 -12.12
N ALA A 361 -9.87 -7.14 -13.06
CA ALA A 361 -9.72 -6.22 -14.18
C ALA A 361 -9.96 -4.78 -13.73
N THR A 362 -9.18 -3.81 -14.23
CA THR A 362 -9.42 -2.39 -13.92
C THR A 362 -10.42 -1.71 -14.85
N THR A 363 -10.74 -2.37 -15.97
CA THR A 363 -11.83 -2.00 -16.89
C THR A 363 -12.49 -3.27 -17.43
N ALA A 364 -13.78 -3.21 -17.76
CA ALA A 364 -14.50 -4.35 -18.33
C ALA A 364 -13.89 -4.82 -19.67
N GLN A 365 -13.37 -3.89 -20.48
CA GLN A 365 -12.74 -4.19 -21.77
C GLN A 365 -11.46 -5.03 -21.64
N SER A 366 -10.70 -4.78 -20.57
CA SER A 366 -9.43 -5.47 -20.32
C SER A 366 -9.59 -6.89 -19.80
N ALA A 367 -10.81 -7.26 -19.41
CA ALA A 367 -11.11 -8.57 -18.86
C ALA A 367 -11.15 -9.63 -19.95
N ASN A 368 -10.63 -10.81 -19.61
CA ASN A 368 -10.68 -12.00 -20.44
C ASN A 368 -11.31 -13.20 -19.70
N LEU A 369 -11.68 -13.01 -18.44
CA LEU A 369 -12.42 -13.96 -17.61
C LEU A 369 -13.44 -13.19 -16.79
N VAL A 370 -14.61 -13.78 -16.59
CA VAL A 370 -15.67 -13.25 -15.75
C VAL A 370 -16.18 -14.34 -14.83
N LYS A 371 -16.35 -13.98 -13.55
CA LYS A 371 -17.03 -14.81 -12.56
C LYS A 371 -18.43 -14.26 -12.37
N VAL A 372 -19.43 -15.09 -12.62
CA VAL A 372 -20.84 -14.77 -12.43
C VAL A 372 -21.35 -15.58 -11.25
N LEU A 373 -21.72 -14.89 -10.17
CA LEU A 373 -22.40 -15.53 -9.06
C LEU A 373 -23.87 -15.72 -9.44
N LEU A 374 -24.34 -16.95 -9.36
CA LEU A 374 -25.73 -17.33 -9.56
C LEU A 374 -26.34 -17.69 -8.21
N GLN A 375 -27.59 -17.29 -7.99
CA GLN A 375 -28.26 -17.45 -6.71
C GLN A 375 -29.70 -17.93 -6.90
N SER A 376 -30.11 -18.92 -6.11
CA SER A 376 -31.53 -19.32 -6.02
C SER A 376 -32.36 -18.24 -5.31
N GLU A 377 -33.65 -18.07 -5.62
CA GLU A 377 -34.56 -17.10 -4.94
C GLU A 377 -34.45 -17.10 -3.40
N ASN A 378 -34.35 -18.29 -2.78
CA ASN A 378 -34.26 -18.45 -1.33
C ASN A 378 -32.84 -18.32 -0.75
N ARG A 379 -31.85 -17.98 -1.59
CA ARG A 379 -30.42 -17.78 -1.25
C ARG A 379 -29.72 -18.95 -0.58
N GLN A 380 -30.32 -20.14 -0.61
CA GLN A 380 -29.74 -21.34 -0.01
C GLN A 380 -28.67 -21.99 -0.90
N GLU A 381 -28.73 -21.74 -2.21
CA GLU A 381 -27.76 -22.29 -3.16
C GLU A 381 -27.07 -21.17 -3.95
N LEU A 382 -25.74 -21.20 -3.91
CA LEU A 382 -24.87 -20.32 -4.65
C LEU A 382 -24.05 -21.13 -5.65
N TYR A 383 -23.97 -20.64 -6.87
CA TYR A 383 -23.16 -21.22 -7.92
C TYR A 383 -22.25 -20.16 -8.52
N GLU A 384 -21.07 -20.57 -8.95
CA GLU A 384 -20.11 -19.74 -9.68
C GLU A 384 -20.06 -20.23 -11.13
N LEU A 385 -20.56 -19.40 -12.05
CA LEU A 385 -20.42 -19.61 -13.49
C LEU A 385 -19.20 -18.83 -13.99
N ILE A 386 -18.25 -19.53 -14.61
CA ILE A 386 -17.06 -18.93 -15.23
C ILE A 386 -17.31 -18.76 -16.72
N LEU A 387 -17.13 -17.53 -17.19
CA LEU A 387 -17.14 -17.18 -18.60
C LEU A 387 -15.75 -16.70 -19.03
N GLU A 388 -15.25 -17.21 -20.15
CA GLU A 388 -13.99 -16.75 -20.73
C GLU A 388 -14.22 -16.08 -22.08
N LYS A 389 -13.41 -15.05 -22.35
CA LYS A 389 -13.47 -14.31 -23.62
C LYS A 389 -12.65 -15.06 -24.66
N SER A 390 -13.31 -15.48 -25.74
CA SER A 390 -12.65 -16.12 -26.87
C SER A 390 -11.74 -15.16 -27.63
N VAL A 391 -10.88 -15.72 -28.51
CA VAL A 391 -10.03 -14.93 -29.41
C VAL A 391 -10.85 -14.02 -30.33
N GLN A 392 -12.08 -14.42 -30.67
CA GLN A 392 -13.02 -13.61 -31.46
C GLN A 392 -13.75 -12.55 -30.62
N GLY A 393 -13.46 -12.44 -29.33
CA GLY A 393 -14.02 -11.43 -28.42
C GLY A 393 -15.36 -11.81 -27.79
N THR A 394 -15.88 -13.01 -28.01
CA THR A 394 -17.16 -13.48 -27.46
C THR A 394 -17.00 -14.25 -26.15
N TRP A 395 -17.91 -14.05 -25.21
CA TRP A 395 -17.92 -14.76 -23.93
C TRP A 395 -18.49 -16.18 -24.07
N LYS A 396 -17.82 -17.17 -23.47
CA LYS A 396 -18.25 -18.56 -23.48
C LYS A 396 -18.18 -19.18 -22.08
N PRO A 397 -19.16 -20.00 -21.68
CA PRO A 397 -19.11 -20.71 -20.41
C PRO A 397 -18.03 -21.79 -20.43
N THR A 398 -17.19 -21.83 -19.40
CA THR A 398 -16.11 -22.81 -19.26
C THR A 398 -16.26 -23.68 -18.02
N ALA A 399 -16.86 -23.16 -16.95
CA ALA A 399 -17.11 -23.92 -15.74
C ALA A 399 -18.35 -23.45 -14.99
N LEU A 400 -18.94 -24.35 -14.21
CA LEU A 400 -20.03 -24.08 -13.26
C LEU A 400 -19.72 -24.79 -11.95
N ASN A 401 -19.55 -24.07 -10.85
CA ASN A 401 -19.17 -24.66 -9.56
C ASN A 401 -20.26 -24.38 -8.54
N ARG A 402 -20.63 -25.37 -7.72
CA ARG A 402 -21.49 -25.12 -6.55
C ARG A 402 -20.61 -24.63 -5.40
N LEU A 403 -20.94 -23.46 -4.85
CA LEU A 403 -20.26 -22.92 -3.68
C LEU A 403 -20.87 -23.57 -2.43
N LYS A 404 -20.02 -23.99 -1.49
CA LYS A 404 -20.41 -24.70 -0.26
C LYS A 404 -20.54 -23.76 0.92
#